data_AF-A0A316IBY9-F1
#
_entry.id   AF-A0A316IBY9-F1
#
_cell.length_a   1.000
_cell.length_b   1.000
_cell.length_c   1.000
_cell.angle_alpha   90.00
_cell.angle_beta   90.00
_cell.angle_gamma   90.00
#
_symmetry.space_group_name_H-M   'P 1'
#
loop_
_entity.id
_entity.type
_entity.pdbx_description
1 polymer ?
#
loop_
_entity_poly.entity_id
_entity_poly.type
_entity_poly.pdbx_seq_one_letter_code
_entity_poly.pdbx_strand_id
1 'polypeptide(L)'
;MNVKLSKDPDHSTWGGGNVIYRVAVNGTWIGWVGDGRHWRGWRYGGRRWWACWRQDDDTAARWCSDLDYLTRAVALDALLVITDARNLA
;
A
#
# COMPACT_ATOMS: atom_id res chain seq x y z
N MET A 1 17.76 7.13 -0.15
CA MET A 1 16.33 7.38 -0.43
C MET A 1 15.65 7.75 0.88
N ASN A 2 15.04 8.92 0.98
CA ASN A 2 14.33 9.32 2.21
C ASN A 2 12.87 8.89 2.10
N VAL A 3 12.46 7.89 2.89
CA VAL A 3 11.10 7.32 2.86
C VAL A 3 10.34 7.78 4.10
N LYS A 4 9.19 8.41 3.89
CA LYS A 4 8.29 8.86 4.95
C LYS A 4 6.96 8.11 4.85
N LEU A 5 6.52 7.52 5.96
CA LEU A 5 5.18 6.97 6.12
C LEU A 5 4.36 7.90 7.03
N SER A 6 3.22 8.36 6.54
CA SER A 6 2.23 9.08 7.36
C SER A 6 0.95 8.28 7.41
N LYS A 7 0.44 8.03 8.62
CA LYS A 7 -0.85 7.34 8.80
C LYS A 7 -1.94 8.16 8.12
N ASP A 8 -2.77 7.51 7.33
CA ASP A 8 -3.90 8.09 6.64
C ASP A 8 -5.18 7.70 7.39
N PRO A 9 -5.79 8.61 8.19
CA PRO A 9 -6.93 8.28 9.05
C PRO A 9 -8.27 8.27 8.30
N ASP A 10 -8.38 8.92 7.15
CA ASP A 10 -9.65 9.17 6.46
C ASP A 10 -9.93 8.16 5.34
N HIS A 11 -8.98 7.28 5.03
CA HIS A 11 -9.17 6.23 4.05
C HIS A 11 -9.74 4.98 4.72
N SER A 12 -11.03 4.68 4.51
CA SER A 12 -11.63 3.41 4.91
C SER A 12 -11.34 2.35 3.84
N THR A 13 -10.53 1.35 4.17
CA THR A 13 -10.11 0.32 3.22
C THR A 13 -11.24 -0.64 2.83
N TRP A 14 -11.30 -0.95 1.53
CA TRP A 14 -11.82 -2.22 1.02
C TRP A 14 -11.15 -3.39 1.78
N GLY A 15 -11.94 -4.27 2.42
CA GLY A 15 -11.41 -5.56 2.93
C GLY A 15 -11.01 -5.66 4.41
N GLY A 16 -11.50 -4.78 5.30
CA GLY A 16 -11.45 -5.00 6.75
C GLY A 16 -10.09 -4.74 7.42
N GLY A 17 -9.23 -3.95 6.79
CA GLY A 17 -8.02 -3.35 7.40
C GLY A 17 -8.32 -2.05 8.14
N ASN A 18 -7.48 -1.73 9.12
CA ASN A 18 -7.66 -0.56 10.00
C ASN A 18 -6.51 0.46 9.90
N VAL A 19 -5.41 0.10 9.23
CA VAL A 19 -4.19 0.90 9.20
C VAL A 19 -3.72 1.07 7.77
N ILE A 20 -3.72 2.31 7.31
CA ILE A 20 -3.20 2.71 6.02
C ILE A 20 -2.14 3.79 6.24
N TYR A 21 -1.06 3.68 5.48
CA TYR A 21 0.02 4.65 5.45
C TYR A 21 0.13 5.21 4.04
N ARG A 22 0.11 6.53 3.95
CA ARG A 22 0.57 7.27 2.78
C ARG A 22 2.11 7.20 2.76
N VAL A 23 2.68 6.82 1.62
CA VAL A 23 4.13 6.65 1.44
C VAL A 23 4.68 7.73 0.53
N ALA A 24 5.66 8.48 1.03
CA ALA A 24 6.39 9.48 0.26
C ALA A 24 7.89 9.17 0.18
N VAL A 25 8.48 9.38 -0.99
CA VAL A 25 9.89 9.21 -1.30
C VAL A 25 10.46 10.55 -1.71
N ASN A 26 11.49 11.02 -1.01
CA ASN A 26 12.16 12.30 -1.28
C ASN A 26 11.18 13.50 -1.35
N GLY A 27 10.08 13.44 -0.59
CA GLY A 27 9.03 14.47 -0.59
C GLY A 27 7.89 14.24 -1.58
N THR A 28 8.07 13.37 -2.57
CA THR A 28 7.03 13.00 -3.54
C THR A 28 6.19 11.85 -3.01
N TRP A 29 4.88 11.98 -3.09
CA TRP A 29 3.98 10.90 -2.71
C TRP A 29 3.91 9.84 -3.82
N ILE A 30 3.99 8.56 -3.46
CA ILE A 30 4.06 7.44 -4.43
C ILE A 30 2.93 6.40 -4.27
N GLY A 31 2.10 6.53 -3.24
CA GLY A 31 0.98 5.63 -3.00
C GLY A 31 0.75 5.29 -1.54
N TRP A 32 0.18 4.11 -1.30
CA TRP A 32 -0.20 3.65 0.04
C TRP A 32 0.27 2.24 0.33
N VAL A 33 0.48 1.98 1.62
CA VAL A 33 0.62 0.64 2.17
C VAL A 33 -0.43 0.50 3.25
N GLY A 34 -1.28 -0.51 3.14
CA GLY A 34 -2.31 -0.77 4.14
C GLY A 34 -2.33 -2.22 4.59
N ASP A 35 -3.02 -2.46 5.69
CA ASP A 35 -3.33 -3.80 6.14
C ASP A 35 -4.75 -4.23 5.74
N GLY A 36 -5.04 -5.50 5.97
CA GLY A 36 -6.38 -6.05 5.83
C GLY A 36 -6.42 -7.51 6.21
N ARG A 37 -7.61 -8.11 6.09
CA ARG A 37 -7.85 -9.51 6.40
C ARG A 37 -8.76 -10.11 5.35
N HIS A 38 -8.29 -11.14 4.68
CA HIS A 38 -9.14 -11.94 3.78
C HIS A 38 -10.32 -12.51 4.56
N TRP A 39 -11.54 -12.25 4.10
CA TRP A 39 -12.73 -12.95 4.58
C TRP A 39 -12.74 -14.35 3.98
N ARG A 40 -12.56 -15.40 4.80
CA ARG A 40 -12.61 -16.80 4.34
C ARG A 40 -13.86 -17.52 4.87
N GLY A 41 -15.03 -16.94 4.62
CA GLY A 41 -16.35 -17.57 4.83
C GLY A 41 -16.79 -17.71 6.30
N TRP A 42 -15.92 -18.18 7.19
CA TRP A 42 -16.26 -18.46 8.59
C TRP A 42 -15.29 -17.84 9.61
N ARG A 43 -14.14 -17.31 9.16
CA ARG A 43 -13.18 -16.55 9.97
C ARG A 43 -12.46 -15.50 9.13
N TYR A 44 -12.05 -14.41 9.79
CA TYR A 44 -11.04 -13.51 9.23
C TYR A 44 -9.70 -14.24 9.18
N GLY A 45 -9.06 -14.25 8.02
CA GLY A 45 -7.68 -14.72 7.88
C GLY A 45 -6.71 -13.88 8.72
N GLY A 46 -5.47 -14.36 8.83
CA GLY A 46 -4.40 -13.60 9.48
C GLY A 46 -4.20 -12.23 8.83
N ARG A 47 -3.69 -11.26 9.60
CA ARG A 47 -3.37 -9.92 9.10
C ARG A 47 -2.42 -10.04 7.91
N ARG A 48 -2.78 -9.40 6.80
CA ARG A 48 -1.98 -9.26 5.60
C ARG A 48 -1.84 -7.78 5.25
N TRP A 49 -0.91 -7.49 4.36
CA TRP A 49 -0.57 -6.15 3.91
C TRP A 49 -0.65 -6.10 2.39
N TRP A 50 -1.06 -4.94 1.91
CA TRP A 50 -1.14 -4.60 0.50
C TRP A 50 -0.36 -3.32 0.26
N ALA A 51 0.07 -3.12 -0.99
CA ALA A 51 0.64 -1.88 -1.46
C ALA A 51 -0.07 -1.46 -2.74
N CYS A 52 -0.43 -0.18 -2.84
CA CYS A 52 -0.91 0.40 -4.08
C CYS A 52 -0.02 1.58 -4.48
N TRP A 53 0.35 1.62 -5.75
CA TRP A 53 1.10 2.71 -6.35
C TRP A 53 0.16 3.63 -7.14
N ARG A 54 0.39 4.94 -7.03
CA ARG A 54 -0.37 5.96 -7.76
C ARG A 54 0.58 7.08 -8.18
N GLN A 55 0.45 7.56 -9.41
CA GLN A 55 1.11 8.79 -9.84
C GLN A 55 0.27 9.99 -9.38
N ASP A 56 0.92 11.11 -9.04
CA ASP A 56 0.20 12.36 -8.84
C ASP A 56 -0.71 12.65 -10.06
N ASP A 57 -1.92 13.16 -9.79
CA ASP A 57 -3.03 13.40 -10.74
C ASP A 57 -3.82 12.19 -11.28
N ASP A 58 -3.49 10.95 -10.93
CA ASP A 58 -4.34 9.81 -11.31
C ASP A 58 -5.67 9.83 -10.54
N THR A 59 -6.79 9.39 -11.12
CA THR A 59 -8.06 9.21 -10.35
C THR A 59 -8.12 7.90 -9.56
N ALA A 60 -7.27 6.93 -9.87
CA ALA A 60 -7.20 5.62 -9.22
C ALA A 60 -5.76 5.09 -9.12
N ALA A 61 -5.52 4.10 -8.26
CA ALA A 61 -4.22 3.43 -8.19
C ALA A 61 -3.92 2.71 -9.51
N ARG A 62 -2.73 2.92 -10.07
CA ARG A 62 -2.26 2.29 -11.32
C ARG A 62 -1.69 0.89 -11.10
N TRP A 63 -1.44 0.53 -9.85
CA TRP A 63 -1.07 -0.82 -9.44
C TRP A 63 -1.51 -1.05 -8.00
N CYS A 64 -1.97 -2.26 -7.69
CA CYS A 64 -2.14 -2.71 -6.32
C CYS A 64 -1.86 -4.22 -6.19
N SER A 65 -1.26 -4.63 -5.08
CA SER A 65 -0.75 -5.99 -4.86
C SER A 65 -1.73 -6.97 -4.23
N ASP A 66 -3.00 -6.60 -4.00
CA ASP A 66 -3.88 -7.31 -3.07
C ASP A 66 -3.23 -7.59 -1.69
N LEU A 67 -3.93 -8.32 -0.83
CA LEU A 67 -3.51 -8.71 0.52
C LEU A 67 -2.47 -9.86 0.51
N ASP A 68 -1.39 -9.69 -0.23
CA ASP A 68 -0.40 -10.74 -0.48
C ASP A 68 0.75 -10.75 0.53
N TYR A 69 1.08 -9.60 1.12
CA TYR A 69 2.25 -9.48 1.97
C TYR A 69 1.99 -9.83 3.43
N LEU A 70 2.95 -10.50 4.07
CA LEU A 70 2.86 -10.86 5.49
C LEU A 70 3.15 -9.69 6.43
N THR A 71 3.94 -8.72 5.99
CA THR A 71 4.39 -7.59 6.82
C THR A 71 4.35 -6.28 6.06
N ARG A 72 4.25 -5.17 6.81
CA ARG A 72 4.33 -3.81 6.28
C ARG A 72 5.62 -3.55 5.51
N ALA A 73 6.74 -4.09 6.01
CA ALA A 73 8.04 -3.88 5.41
C ALA A 73 8.13 -4.48 4.00
N VAL A 74 7.60 -5.69 3.82
CA VAL A 74 7.57 -6.35 2.50
C VAL A 74 6.64 -5.61 1.54
N ALA A 75 5.48 -5.15 2.01
CA ALA A 75 4.58 -4.33 1.20
C ALA A 75 5.22 -3.01 0.76
N LEU A 76 5.94 -2.35 1.67
CA LEU A 76 6.68 -1.12 1.36
C LEU A 76 7.80 -1.38 0.35
N ASP A 77 8.56 -2.45 0.51
CA ASP A 77 9.63 -2.84 -0.40
C ASP A 77 9.09 -3.05 -1.83
N ALA A 78 7.97 -3.78 -1.96
CA ALA A 78 7.31 -3.98 -3.24
C ALA A 78 6.86 -2.66 -3.89
N LEU A 79 6.35 -1.71 -3.10
CA LEU A 79 5.97 -0.39 -3.59
C LEU A 79 7.17 0.40 -4.12
N LEU A 80 8.32 0.32 -3.44
CA LEU A 80 9.55 0.97 -3.87
C LEU A 80 10.08 0.35 -5.17
N VAL A 81 10.10 -0.98 -5.28
CA VAL A 81 10.51 -1.70 -6.49
C VAL A 81 9.65 -1.30 -7.70
N ILE A 82 8.33 -1.25 -7.54
CA ILE A 82 7.41 -0.81 -8.61
C ILE A 82 7.64 0.66 -8.98
N THR A 83 7.92 1.51 -8.01
CA THR A 83 8.21 2.93 -8.25
C THR A 83 9.48 3.09 -9.07
N ASP A 84 10.56 2.40 -8.72
CA ASP A 84 11.83 2.45 -9.46
C ASP A 84 11.66 1.91 -10.88
N ALA A 85 10.97 0.78 -11.06
CA ALA A 85 10.69 0.21 -12.37
C ALA A 85 9.89 1.15 -13.29
N ARG A 86 9.00 1.97 -12.72
CA ARG A 86 8.17 2.92 -13.48
C ARG A 86 8.81 4.29 -13.70
N ASN A 87 9.78 4.69 -12.89
CA ASN A 87 10.56 5.91 -13.13
C ASN A 87 11.63 5.73 -14.24
N LEU A 88 11.88 4.48 -14.64
CA LEU A 88 12.80 4.13 -15.73
C LEU A 88 12.11 3.95 -17.10
N ALA A 89 10.78 4.13 -17.17
CA ALA A 89 9.96 3.96 -18.37
C ALA A 89 9.40 5.30 -18.85
#